data_AF-A0A6M3IXZ9-F1
#
_entry.id   AF-A0A6M3IXZ9-F1
#
_cell.length_a   1.000
_cell.length_b   1.000
_cell.length_c   1.000
_cell.angle_alpha   90.00
_cell.angle_beta   90.00
_cell.angle_gamma   90.00
#
_symmetry.space_group_name_H-M   'P 1'
#
loop_
_entity.id
_entity.type
_entity.pdbx_description
1 polymer ?
#
loop_
_entity_poly.entity_id
_entity_poly.type
_entity_poly.pdbx_seq_one_letter_code
_entity_poly.pdbx_strand_id
1 'polypeptide(L)'
;MGEIRPINREIVDQVGRTHRYKLDEIRRRTNDINDQLGTAEESHTISAGAITITGTQQIRFVTVDGTGASTDLTTITGGNVGEIAVLQSANNSRDIVCKHGAGLVLGVDFTLNNVADKLTIICTETSIWHGIARQSAGS
;
A
#
# COMPACT_ATOMS: atom_id res chain seq x y z
N MET A 1 -51.45 -41.63 7.51
CA MET A 1 -50.38 -41.36 6.53
C MET A 1 -50.39 -39.85 6.31
N GLY A 2 -49.45 -39.11 6.89
CA GLY A 2 -49.47 -37.64 6.84
C GLY A 2 -48.98 -37.14 5.49
N GLU A 3 -49.81 -36.39 4.76
CA GLU A 3 -49.40 -35.75 3.51
C GLU A 3 -48.33 -34.70 3.76
N ILE A 4 -47.19 -34.82 3.09
CA ILE A 4 -46.15 -33.80 3.06
C ILE A 4 -46.67 -32.68 2.16
N ARG A 5 -46.84 -31.47 2.70
CA ARG A 5 -47.21 -30.30 1.91
C ARG A 5 -46.07 -29.89 0.98
N PRO A 6 -46.34 -29.57 -0.29
CA PRO A 6 -45.32 -29.10 -1.22
C PRO A 6 -44.76 -27.75 -0.75
N ILE A 7 -43.43 -27.60 -0.89
CA ILE A 7 -42.73 -26.34 -0.58
C ILE A 7 -43.21 -25.23 -1.53
N ASN A 8 -43.47 -24.05 -0.97
CA ASN A 8 -43.78 -22.86 -1.75
C ASN A 8 -42.51 -22.36 -2.46
N ARG A 9 -42.48 -22.51 -3.80
CA ARG A 9 -41.37 -22.11 -4.66
C ARG A 9 -41.02 -20.62 -4.55
N GLU A 10 -42.02 -19.77 -4.33
CA GLU A 10 -41.84 -18.33 -4.16
C GLU A 10 -40.99 -18.01 -2.92
N ILE A 11 -41.23 -18.72 -1.81
CA ILE A 11 -40.46 -18.58 -0.57
C ILE A 11 -39.01 -19.01 -0.80
N VAL A 12 -38.78 -20.13 -1.50
CA VAL A 12 -37.44 -20.61 -1.83
C VAL A 12 -36.68 -19.58 -2.68
N ASP A 13 -37.33 -19.02 -3.70
CA ASP A 13 -36.71 -18.03 -4.58
C ASP A 13 -36.44 -16.70 -3.86
N GLN A 14 -37.32 -16.28 -2.96
CA GLN A 14 -37.13 -15.07 -2.15
C GLN A 14 -35.98 -15.21 -1.15
N VAL A 15 -35.88 -16.36 -0.48
CA VAL A 15 -34.76 -16.68 0.42
C VAL A 15 -33.44 -16.74 -0.35
N GLY A 16 -33.44 -17.36 -1.54
CA GLY A 16 -32.25 -17.46 -2.40
C GLY A 16 -31.78 -16.11 -2.96
N ARG A 17 -32.70 -15.19 -3.29
CA ARG A 17 -32.36 -13.81 -3.66
C ARG A 17 -31.74 -13.06 -2.48
N THR A 18 -32.39 -13.10 -1.32
CA THR A 18 -31.95 -12.36 -0.13
C THR A 18 -30.56 -12.80 0.34
N HIS A 19 -30.27 -14.10 0.34
CA HIS A 19 -28.92 -14.60 0.70
C HIS A 19 -27.85 -14.14 -0.28
N ARG A 20 -28.11 -14.18 -1.59
CA ARG A 20 -27.14 -13.72 -2.60
C ARG A 20 -26.81 -12.23 -2.42
N TYR A 21 -27.83 -11.38 -2.25
CA TYR A 21 -27.61 -9.96 -1.99
C TYR A 21 -26.76 -9.71 -0.74
N LYS A 22 -27.04 -10.41 0.37
CA LYS A 22 -26.24 -10.28 1.59
C LYS A 22 -24.79 -10.74 1.39
N LEU A 23 -24.57 -11.81 0.63
CA LEU A 23 -23.22 -12.30 0.33
C LEU A 23 -22.43 -11.31 -0.52
N ASP A 24 -23.07 -10.70 -1.53
CA ASP A 24 -22.43 -9.70 -2.38
C ASP A 24 -22.12 -8.41 -1.59
N GLU A 25 -23.02 -8.00 -0.69
CA GLU A 25 -22.78 -6.88 0.21
C GLU A 25 -21.62 -7.15 1.18
N ILE A 26 -21.57 -8.34 1.78
CA ILE A 26 -20.46 -8.74 2.66
C ILE A 26 -19.15 -8.71 1.90
N ARG A 27 -19.09 -9.30 0.69
CA ARG A 27 -17.89 -9.28 -0.16
C ARG A 27 -17.44 -7.87 -0.49
N ARG A 28 -18.38 -6.99 -0.87
CA ARG A 28 -18.10 -5.59 -1.15
C ARG A 28 -17.47 -4.91 0.06
N ARG A 29 -18.07 -5.06 1.24
CA ARG A 29 -17.56 -4.47 2.49
C ARG A 29 -16.20 -5.02 2.87
N THR A 30 -15.96 -6.33 2.68
CA THR A 30 -14.65 -6.92 2.96
C THR A 30 -13.56 -6.32 2.07
N ASN A 31 -13.85 -6.12 0.78
CA ASN A 31 -12.90 -5.48 -0.14
C ASN A 31 -12.66 -4.02 0.25
N ASP A 32 -13.73 -3.25 0.51
CA ASP A 32 -13.63 -1.85 0.97
C ASP A 32 -12.80 -1.75 2.27
N ILE A 33 -12.97 -2.69 3.20
CA ILE A 33 -12.19 -2.73 4.46
C ILE A 33 -10.72 -3.04 4.19
N ASN A 34 -10.41 -4.03 3.34
CA ASN A 34 -9.03 -4.37 3.00
C ASN A 34 -8.33 -3.19 2.32
N ASP A 35 -9.03 -2.49 1.43
CA ASP A 35 -8.53 -1.27 0.79
C ASP A 35 -8.32 -0.14 1.82
N GLN A 36 -9.19 -0.01 2.82
CA GLN A 36 -9.04 1.03 3.86
C GLN A 36 -7.94 0.72 4.87
N LEU A 37 -7.73 -0.54 5.22
CA LEU A 37 -6.77 -0.94 6.26
C LEU A 37 -5.32 -1.06 5.77
N GLY A 38 -5.06 -0.93 4.46
CA GLY A 38 -3.70 -0.87 3.92
C GLY A 38 -2.87 -2.14 4.18
N THR A 39 -3.50 -3.33 4.10
CA THR A 39 -2.86 -4.61 4.43
C THR A 39 -2.00 -5.20 3.30
N ALA A 40 -1.88 -4.52 2.17
CA ALA A 40 -1.07 -4.98 1.04
C ALA A 40 0.30 -4.28 1.04
N GLU A 41 1.38 -5.06 0.98
CA GLU A 41 2.69 -4.53 0.63
C GLU A 41 2.69 -4.09 -0.84
N GLU A 42 3.06 -2.83 -1.08
CA GLU A 42 3.22 -2.31 -2.43
C GLU A 42 4.66 -2.49 -2.89
N SER A 43 4.85 -2.94 -4.13
CA SER A 43 6.17 -3.03 -4.74
C SER A 43 6.26 -2.03 -5.89
N HIS A 44 7.26 -1.17 -5.83
CA HIS A 44 7.51 -0.12 -6.80
C HIS A 44 8.92 -0.24 -7.36
N THR A 45 9.02 0.02 -8.66
CA THR A 45 10.30 0.11 -9.34
C THR A 45 10.61 1.56 -9.64
N ILE A 46 11.80 2.00 -9.24
CA ILE A 46 12.28 3.35 -9.50
C ILE A 46 12.47 3.52 -11.00
N SER A 47 11.81 4.53 -11.56
CA SER A 47 11.96 4.95 -12.95
C SER A 47 12.29 6.43 -12.97
N ALA A 48 13.40 6.79 -13.63
CA ALA A 48 13.92 8.16 -13.68
C ALA A 48 14.03 8.82 -12.28
N GLY A 49 14.41 8.04 -11.27
CA GLY A 49 14.54 8.50 -9.89
C GLY A 49 13.23 8.76 -9.15
N ALA A 50 12.11 8.22 -9.63
CA ALA A 50 10.79 8.42 -9.03
C ALA A 50 9.97 7.14 -8.89
N ILE A 51 9.06 7.15 -7.91
CA ILE A 51 7.92 6.21 -7.79
C ILE A 51 6.62 7.02 -7.67
N THR A 52 5.48 6.35 -7.90
CA THR A 52 4.16 6.99 -7.81
C THR A 52 3.27 6.21 -6.86
N ILE A 53 2.78 6.89 -5.81
CA ILE A 53 1.84 6.32 -4.84
C ILE A 53 0.43 6.82 -5.18
N THR A 54 -0.52 5.88 -5.26
CA THR A 54 -1.92 6.17 -5.60
C THR A 54 -2.88 5.45 -4.65
N GLY A 55 -4.11 5.94 -4.53
CA GLY A 55 -5.11 5.38 -3.64
C GLY A 55 -5.37 6.24 -2.40
N THR A 56 -6.11 5.69 -1.45
CA THR A 56 -6.66 6.44 -0.30
C THR A 56 -6.18 5.91 1.05
N GLN A 57 -5.23 4.97 1.04
CA GLN A 57 -4.65 4.41 2.26
C GLN A 57 -3.88 5.50 3.02
N GLN A 58 -4.09 5.57 4.34
CA GLN A 58 -3.35 6.52 5.20
C GLN A 58 -1.99 5.98 5.65
N ILE A 59 -1.79 4.67 5.61
CA ILE A 59 -0.53 4.01 5.99
C ILE A 59 -0.18 3.00 4.89
N ARG A 60 1.07 3.02 4.43
CA ARG A 60 1.59 2.11 3.39
C ARG A 60 2.93 1.50 3.75
N PHE A 61 3.08 0.24 3.37
CA PHE A 61 4.37 -0.44 3.33
C PHE A 61 4.82 -0.54 1.87
N VAL A 62 5.89 0.17 1.55
CA VAL A 62 6.36 0.37 0.19
C VAL A 62 7.74 -0.28 0.05
N THR A 63 7.79 -1.32 -0.75
CA THR A 63 9.02 -1.96 -1.18
C THR A 63 9.50 -1.28 -2.46
N VAL A 64 10.75 -0.83 -2.48
CA VAL A 64 11.36 -0.15 -3.64
C VAL A 64 12.49 -0.98 -4.23
N ASP A 65 12.53 -1.06 -5.56
CA ASP A 65 13.64 -1.65 -6.32
C ASP A 65 14.15 -0.66 -7.38
N GLY A 66 15.42 -0.73 -7.72
CA GLY A 66 16.02 0.05 -8.81
C GLY A 66 15.82 -0.62 -10.16
N THR A 67 15.84 0.15 -11.25
CA THR A 67 16.06 -0.40 -12.60
C THR A 67 17.38 0.08 -13.19
N GLY A 68 18.16 -0.86 -13.73
CA GLY A 68 19.46 -0.55 -14.34
C GLY A 68 20.41 0.13 -13.33
N ALA A 69 20.98 1.27 -13.73
CA ALA A 69 21.89 2.07 -12.91
C ALA A 69 21.19 3.11 -12.03
N SER A 70 19.87 3.26 -12.11
CA SER A 70 19.12 4.23 -11.29
C SER A 70 18.68 3.56 -10.01
N THR A 71 19.44 3.82 -8.94
CA THR A 71 19.11 3.39 -7.57
C THR A 71 18.81 4.57 -6.64
N ASP A 72 18.82 5.79 -7.18
CA ASP A 72 18.49 7.00 -6.44
C ASP A 72 16.97 7.25 -6.49
N LEU A 73 16.32 7.30 -5.34
CA LEU A 73 14.95 7.77 -5.21
C LEU A 73 14.95 9.25 -4.82
N THR A 74 14.52 10.10 -5.75
CA THR A 74 14.49 11.57 -5.57
C THR A 74 13.08 12.11 -5.36
N THR A 75 12.08 11.42 -5.91
CA THR A 75 10.70 11.91 -5.96
C THR A 75 9.70 10.80 -5.69
N ILE A 76 8.70 11.08 -4.87
CA ILE A 76 7.51 10.25 -4.71
C ILE A 76 6.32 11.10 -5.14
N THR A 77 5.73 10.77 -6.27
CA THR A 77 4.56 11.50 -6.78
C THR A 77 3.29 10.97 -6.14
N GLY A 78 2.37 11.86 -5.80
CA GLY A 78 1.10 11.52 -5.17
C GLY A 78 1.16 11.56 -3.63
N GLY A 79 0.44 10.65 -2.99
CA GLY A 79 0.21 10.68 -1.55
C GLY A 79 -0.84 11.69 -1.12
N ASN A 80 -1.58 11.34 -0.08
CA ASN A 80 -2.56 12.21 0.56
C ASN A 80 -1.92 12.93 1.75
N VAL A 81 -2.29 14.18 2.01
CA VAL A 81 -1.76 14.90 3.19
C VAL A 81 -2.10 14.13 4.47
N GLY A 82 -1.08 13.90 5.31
CA GLY A 82 -1.16 13.08 6.53
C GLY A 82 -0.86 11.59 6.32
N GLU A 83 -0.69 11.14 5.08
CA GLU A 83 -0.35 9.76 4.76
C GLU A 83 1.08 9.39 5.20
N ILE A 84 1.24 8.21 5.78
CA ILE A 84 2.53 7.66 6.21
C ILE A 84 2.93 6.54 5.25
N ALA A 85 4.18 6.59 4.76
CA ALA A 85 4.77 5.49 4.03
C ALA A 85 6.02 4.97 4.75
N VAL A 86 6.17 3.65 4.78
CA VAL A 86 7.36 2.95 5.27
C VAL A 86 8.07 2.35 4.07
N LEU A 87 9.20 2.94 3.67
CA LEU A 87 10.01 2.47 2.57
C LEU A 87 10.99 1.37 3.03
N GLN A 88 11.18 0.35 2.20
CA GLN A 88 12.19 -0.69 2.37
C GLN A 88 12.78 -1.13 1.03
N SER A 89 14.03 -1.60 1.03
CA SER A 89 14.62 -2.20 -0.18
C SER A 89 13.96 -3.54 -0.51
N ALA A 90 13.80 -3.82 -1.81
CA ALA A 90 13.32 -5.11 -2.31
C ALA A 90 14.35 -6.24 -2.16
N ASN A 91 15.65 -5.93 -2.13
CA ASN A 91 16.71 -6.92 -2.03
C ASN A 91 18.00 -6.31 -1.44
N ASN A 92 18.85 -7.17 -0.85
CA ASN A 92 20.13 -6.79 -0.27
C ASN A 92 21.25 -6.58 -1.31
N SER A 93 20.96 -6.77 -2.60
CA SER A 93 21.97 -6.70 -3.65
C SER A 93 22.09 -5.32 -4.27
N ARG A 94 21.26 -4.36 -3.84
CA ARG A 94 21.20 -3.01 -4.37
C ARG A 94 21.04 -1.98 -3.25
N ASP A 95 21.82 -0.93 -3.36
CA ASP A 95 21.75 0.23 -2.50
C ASP A 95 20.76 1.23 -3.10
N ILE A 96 19.58 1.35 -2.50
CA ILE A 96 18.62 2.38 -2.89
C ILE A 96 18.88 3.63 -2.09
N VAL A 97 19.29 4.71 -2.74
CA VAL A 97 19.58 5.98 -2.05
C VAL A 97 18.37 6.90 -2.13
N CYS A 98 17.67 7.07 -1.01
CA CYS A 98 16.65 8.10 -0.86
C CYS A 98 17.34 9.46 -0.73
N LYS A 99 17.24 10.29 -1.77
CA LYS A 99 17.91 11.57 -1.88
C LYS A 99 17.15 12.67 -1.14
N HIS A 100 17.85 13.41 -0.29
CA HIS A 100 17.26 14.62 0.27
C HIS A 100 17.14 15.70 -0.82
N GLY A 101 15.93 16.25 -0.99
CA GLY A 101 15.64 17.28 -1.98
C GLY A 101 14.21 17.79 -1.89
N ALA A 102 13.72 18.42 -2.96
CA ALA A 102 12.42 19.10 -2.97
C ALA A 102 11.23 18.19 -2.66
N GLY A 103 11.21 16.94 -3.14
CA GLY A 103 10.12 15.99 -2.87
C GLY A 103 10.33 15.08 -1.65
N LEU A 104 11.57 15.00 -1.15
CA LEU A 104 11.98 14.14 -0.04
C LEU A 104 12.81 14.95 0.97
N VAL A 105 12.14 15.39 2.04
CA VAL A 105 12.73 16.22 3.09
C VAL A 105 13.24 15.32 4.22
N LEU A 106 14.46 14.82 4.06
CA LEU A 106 15.09 13.84 4.97
C LEU A 106 16.20 14.46 5.86
N GLY A 107 16.63 15.69 5.54
CA GLY A 107 17.77 16.38 6.17
C GLY A 107 19.13 15.94 5.62
N VAL A 108 19.29 14.66 5.29
CA VAL A 108 20.44 14.09 4.57
C VAL A 108 19.98 12.86 3.79
N ASP A 109 20.71 12.51 2.73
CA ASP A 109 20.51 11.26 1.99
C ASP A 109 20.49 10.05 2.95
N PHE A 110 19.65 9.07 2.62
CA PHE A 110 19.53 7.83 3.36
C PHE A 110 19.55 6.63 2.41
N THR A 111 20.40 5.65 2.69
CA THR A 111 20.53 4.46 1.86
C THR A 111 19.80 3.28 2.51
N LEU A 112 18.93 2.63 1.72
CA LEU A 112 18.35 1.33 1.99
C LEU A 112 19.23 0.29 1.28
N ASN A 113 20.21 -0.27 1.98
CA ASN A 113 21.11 -1.30 1.44
C ASN A 113 20.81 -2.70 1.98
N ASN A 114 19.90 -2.80 2.96
CA ASN A 114 19.39 -4.03 3.51
C ASN A 114 17.86 -4.04 3.47
N VAL A 115 17.24 -5.18 3.21
CA VAL A 115 15.78 -5.38 3.29
C VAL A 115 15.24 -5.10 4.69
N ALA A 116 16.08 -5.18 5.71
CA ALA A 116 15.76 -4.82 7.08
C ALA A 116 15.82 -3.31 7.35
N ASP A 117 16.40 -2.50 6.45
CA ASP A 117 16.35 -1.04 6.57
C ASP A 117 14.92 -0.53 6.38
N LYS A 118 14.60 0.55 7.09
CA LYS A 118 13.29 1.20 7.04
C LYS A 118 13.45 2.70 7.04
N LEU A 119 12.73 3.38 6.16
CA LEU A 119 12.56 4.82 6.17
C LEU A 119 11.08 5.16 6.28
N THR A 120 10.68 5.75 7.40
CA THR A 120 9.30 6.21 7.61
C THR A 120 9.20 7.69 7.24
N ILE A 121 8.26 7.99 6.35
CA ILE A 121 7.99 9.33 5.83
C ILE A 121 6.51 9.69 5.98
N ILE A 122 6.19 10.98 6.07
CA ILE A 122 4.83 11.52 6.05
C ILE A 122 4.65 12.53 4.92
N CYS A 123 3.55 12.41 4.19
CA CYS A 123 3.15 13.36 3.17
C CYS A 123 2.56 14.59 3.85
N THR A 124 3.22 15.74 3.74
CA THR A 124 2.75 17.01 4.35
C THR A 124 2.04 17.89 3.34
N GLU A 125 2.42 17.78 2.07
CA GLU A 125 1.78 18.36 0.90
C GLU A 125 1.85 17.32 -0.21
N THR A 126 0.95 17.36 -1.20
CA THR A 126 0.97 16.37 -2.28
C THR A 126 2.35 16.29 -2.94
N SER A 127 2.94 15.09 -2.95
CA SER A 127 4.31 14.80 -3.44
C SER A 127 5.47 15.39 -2.62
N ILE A 128 5.20 15.93 -1.42
CA ILE A 128 6.22 16.42 -0.48
C ILE A 128 6.22 15.55 0.78
N TRP A 129 7.27 14.75 0.91
CA TRP A 129 7.39 13.74 1.96
C TRP A 129 8.51 14.07 2.93
N HIS A 130 8.19 14.11 4.22
CA HIS A 130 9.14 14.41 5.29
C HIS A 130 9.55 13.15 6.03
N GLY A 131 10.85 12.98 6.29
CA GLY A 131 11.37 11.91 7.12
C GLY A 131 10.93 12.06 8.58
N ILE A 132 10.41 10.98 9.15
CA ILE A 132 10.03 10.90 10.58
C ILE A 132 11.03 10.03 11.34
N ALA A 133 11.33 8.85 10.78
CA ALA A 133 12.18 7.86 11.42
C ALA A 133 12.97 7.08 10.38
N ARG A 134 14.15 6.62 10.77
CA ARG A 134 15.01 5.78 9.95
C ARG A 134 15.66 4.70 10.80
N GLN A 135 15.76 3.50 10.24
CA GLN A 135 16.45 2.36 10.80
C GLN A 135 17.42 1.85 9.75
N SER A 136 18.70 1.72 10.15
CA SER A 136 19.69 0.97 9.39
C SER A 136 20.02 -0.30 10.17
N ALA A 137 19.94 -1.46 9.51
CA ALA A 137 20.21 -2.75 10.10
C ALA A 137 21.71 -3.13 10.08
N GLY A 138 22.57 -2.26 9.55
CA GLY A 138 23.97 -2.58 9.25
C GLY A 138 24.07 -3.41 7.97
N SER A 139 25.12 -3.13 7.19
CA SER A 139 25.47 -3.87 5.96
C SER A 139 26.00 -5.26 6.28
#